data_AF-A0A494VZ14-F1
#
_entry.id   AF-A0A494VZ14-F1
#
_cell.length_a   1.000
_cell.length_b   1.000
_cell.length_c   1.000
_cell.angle_alpha   90.00
_cell.angle_beta   90.00
_cell.angle_gamma   90.00
#
_symmetry.space_group_name_H-M   'P 1'
#
loop_
_entity.id
_entity.type
_entity.pdbx_description
1 polymer ?
#
loop_
_entity_poly.entity_id
_entity_poly.type
_entity_poly.pdbx_seq_one_letter_code
_entity_poly.pdbx_strand_id
1 'polypeptide(L)' 'MEPFLLNVGKRTYKVIPSVTNQTTFSVINYSSFYTIARLTEGYWEIVEHRFGDHSIPLQEIGRHIEEHCKLS' A
#
# COMPACT_ATOMS: atom_id res chain seq x y z
N MET A 1 7.48 10.91 3.83
CA MET A 1 6.33 11.03 2.90
C MET A 1 5.08 11.19 3.75
N GLU A 2 4.11 12.00 3.32
CA GLU A 2 2.86 12.18 4.08
C GLU A 2 1.88 11.05 3.79
N PRO A 3 0.99 10.69 4.73
CA PRO A 3 -0.10 9.77 4.46
C PRO A 3 -1.08 10.34 3.43
N PHE A 4 -1.67 9.46 2.61
CA PHE A 4 -2.64 9.87 1.60
C PHE A 4 -3.78 8.85 1.46
N LEU A 5 -4.86 9.28 0.79
CA LEU A 5 -5.98 8.41 0.44
C LEU A 5 -5.85 7.97 -1.01
N LEU A 6 -6.15 6.69 -1.24
CA LEU A 6 -6.07 6.04 -2.53
C LEU A 6 -7.38 5.30 -2.80
N ASN A 7 -8.00 5.55 -3.96
CA ASN A 7 -9.19 4.86 -4.40
C ASN A 7 -8.81 3.79 -5.42
N VAL A 8 -9.15 2.53 -5.14
CA VAL A 8 -8.95 1.39 -6.05
C VAL A 8 -10.26 0.63 -6.18
N GLY A 9 -10.81 0.58 -7.39
CA GLY A 9 -12.15 0.06 -7.64
C GLY A 9 -13.21 0.79 -6.78
N LYS A 10 -13.96 0.04 -5.98
CA LYS A 10 -15.00 0.56 -5.06
C LYS A 10 -14.49 0.78 -3.62
N ARG A 11 -13.18 0.70 -3.39
CA ARG A 11 -12.58 0.75 -2.05
C ARG A 11 -11.66 1.95 -1.91
N THR A 12 -11.69 2.58 -0.74
CA THR A 12 -10.74 3.63 -0.36
C THR A 12 -9.78 3.07 0.67
N TYR A 13 -8.49 3.29 0.41
CA TYR A 13 -7.39 2.90 1.26
C TYR A 13 -6.68 4.16 1.78
N LYS A 14 -6.34 4.18 3.06
CA LYS A 14 -5.37 5.09 3.63
C LYS A 14 -4.00 4.44 3.52
N VAL A 15 -3.09 5.10 2.82
CA VAL A 15 -1.70 4.68 2.69
C VAL A 15 -0.86 5.52 3.63
N ILE A 16 -0.08 4.84 4.48
CA ILE A 16 0.80 5.46 5.47
C ILE A 16 2.22 4.95 5.18
N PRO A 17 3.12 5.81 4.67
CA PRO A 17 4.51 5.42 4.45
C PRO A 17 5.20 5.13 5.78
N SER A 18 6.05 4.10 5.80
CA SER A 18 6.89 3.84 6.97
C SER A 18 7.93 4.95 7.13
N VAL A 19 8.15 5.37 8.38
CA VAL A 19 9.14 6.41 8.72
C VAL A 19 10.57 5.88 8.56
N THR A 20 10.77 4.58 8.76
CA THR A 20 12.09 3.95 8.81
C THR A 20 12.51 3.27 7.51
N ASN A 21 11.55 2.96 6.63
CA ASN A 21 11.82 2.31 5.36
C ASN A 21 10.96 2.91 4.23
N GLN A 22 11.62 3.56 3.27
CA GLN A 22 10.94 4.21 2.13
C GLN A 22 10.30 3.22 1.16
N THR A 23 10.57 1.92 1.30
CA THR A 23 9.95 0.88 0.49
C THR A 23 8.76 0.20 1.16
N THR A 24 8.39 0.57 2.39
CA THR A 24 7.31 -0.10 3.15
C THR A 24 6.16 0.86 3.47
N PHE A 25 4.94 0.38 3.34
CA PHE A 25 3.72 1.17 3.52
C PHE A 25 2.67 0.37 4.27
N SER A 26 2.00 1.02 5.24
CA SER A 26 0.77 0.49 5.83
C SER A 26 -0.40 0.90 4.96
N VAL A 27 -1.21 -0.08 4.55
CA VAL A 27 -2.39 0.08 3.71
C VAL A 27 -3.60 -0.33 4.52
N ILE A 28 -4.49 0.62 4.77
CA ILE A 28 -5.63 0.45 5.68
C ILE A 28 -6.90 0.80 4.94
N ASN A 29 -7.92 -0.04 5.01
CA ASN A 29 -9.28 0.37 4.66
C ASN A 29 -10.19 0.20 5.89
N TYR A 30 -11.49 0.44 5.72
CA TYR A 30 -12.46 0.37 6.82
C TYR A 30 -12.41 -0.94 7.64
N SER A 31 -12.10 -2.08 7.00
CA SER A 31 -12.18 -3.40 7.63
C SER A 31 -10.87 -4.17 7.66
N SER A 32 -9.79 -3.63 7.08
CA SER A 32 -8.58 -4.40 6.80
C SER A 32 -7.30 -3.59 6.98
N PHE A 33 -6.25 -4.26 7.43
CA PHE A 33 -4.90 -3.67 7.61
C PHE A 33 -3.83 -4.58 7.02
N TYR A 34 -2.97 -3.99 6.19
CA TYR A 34 -1.82 -4.63 5.58
C TYR A 34 -0.58 -3.77 5.75
N THR A 35 0.56 -4.42 5.85
CA THR A 35 1.85 -3.82 5.57
C THR A 35 2.34 -4.40 4.25
N ILE A 36 2.71 -3.54 3.30
CA ILE A 36 3.22 -3.93 1.99
C ILE A 36 4.61 -3.37 1.77
N ALA A 37 5.42 -4.07 0.98
CA ALA A 37 6.76 -3.63 0.61
C ALA A 37 6.97 -3.65 -0.91
N ARG A 38 7.67 -2.64 -1.42
CA ARG A 38 8.19 -2.62 -2.79
C ARG A 38 9.47 -3.44 -2.83
N LEU A 39 9.50 -4.48 -3.65
CA LEU A 39 10.70 -5.27 -3.88
C LEU A 39 11.51 -4.71 -5.04
N THR A 40 10.82 -4.39 -6.14
CA THR A 40 11.38 -3.74 -7.33
C THR A 40 10.29 -2.94 -8.03
N GLU A 41 10.63 -2.25 -9.11
CA GLU A 41 9.68 -1.46 -9.90
C GLU A 41 8.51 -2.32 -10.39
N GLY A 42 7.29 -1.91 -10.04
CA GLY A 42 6.06 -2.60 -10.38
C GLY A 42 5.80 -3.89 -9.62
N TYR A 43 6.65 -4.28 -8.65
CA TYR A 43 6.47 -5.52 -7.89
C TYR A 43 6.44 -5.29 -6.37
N TRP A 44 5.29 -5.66 -5.82
CA TRP A 44 4.95 -5.45 -4.42
C TRP A 44 4.56 -6.76 -3.74
N GLU A 45 4.85 -6.85 -2.45
CA GLU A 45 4.45 -7.98 -1.61
C GLU A 45 3.73 -7.52 -0.35
N ILE A 46 2.87 -8.39 0.21
CA ILE A 46 2.29 -8.20 1.54
C ILE A 46 3.26 -8.81 2.54
N VAL A 47 3.89 -7.97 3.37
CA VAL A 47 4.80 -8.43 4.43
C VAL A 47 4.06 -8.78 5.71
N GLU A 48 2.89 -8.16 5.93
CA GLU A 48 2.05 -8.45 7.09
C GLU A 48 0.57 -8.23 6.75
N HIS A 49 -0.30 -9.14 7.19
CA HIS A 49 -1.75 -8.96 7.20
C HIS A 49 -2.25 -9.20 8.62
N ARG A 50 -2.92 -8.21 9.22
CA ARG A 50 -3.38 -8.30 10.62
C ARG A 50 -4.83 -8.72 10.77
N PHE A 51 -5.71 -8.15 9.95
CA PHE A 51 -7.14 -8.43 9.99
C PHE A 51 -7.81 -7.95 8.69
N GLY A 52 -9.01 -8.47 8.44
CA GLY A 52 -9.83 -8.12 7.29
C GLY A 52 -9.72 -9.13 6.14
N ASP A 53 -9.88 -8.64 4.92
CA ASP A 53 -9.85 -9.47 3.73
C ASP A 53 -8.43 -10.04 3.51
N HIS A 54 -8.29 -11.30 3.15
CA HIS A 54 -6.94 -11.85 2.88
C HIS A 54 -6.36 -11.40 1.53
N SER A 55 -7.16 -10.79 0.67
CA SER A 55 -6.78 -10.36 -0.67
C SER A 55 -7.07 -8.89 -0.91
N ILE A 56 -6.07 -8.16 -1.41
CA ILE A 56 -6.20 -6.80 -1.94
C ILE A 56 -5.65 -6.73 -3.36
N PRO A 57 -6.05 -5.74 -4.18
CA PRO A 57 -5.44 -5.46 -5.47
C PRO A 57 -4.03 -4.88 -5.29
N LEU A 58 -3.10 -5.68 -4.76
CA LEU A 58 -1.79 -5.28 -4.26
C LEU A 58 -0.97 -4.53 -5.30
N GLN A 59 -0.87 -5.09 -6.52
CA GLN A 59 -0.03 -4.50 -7.56
C GLN A 59 -0.62 -3.17 -8.08
N GLU A 60 -1.95 -3.05 -8.11
CA GLU A 60 -2.62 -1.79 -8.49
C GLU A 60 -2.40 -0.71 -7.42
N ILE A 61 -2.54 -1.08 -6.14
CA ILE A 61 -2.21 -0.20 -5.01
C ILE A 61 -0.74 0.22 -5.09
N GLY A 62 0.17 -0.73 -5.30
CA GLY A 62 1.61 -0.49 -5.43
C GLY A 62 1.94 0.49 -6.55
N ARG A 63 1.40 0.29 -7.75
CA ARG A 63 1.59 1.21 -8.89
C ARG A 63 1.15 2.64 -8.55
N HIS A 64 0.01 2.81 -7.88
CA HIS A 64 -0.44 4.14 -7.48
C HIS A 64 0.46 4.78 -6.42
N ILE A 65 1.05 3.98 -5.53
CA ILE A 65 2.07 4.48 -4.59
C ILE A 65 3.30 4.94 -5.37
N GLU A 66 3.77 4.20 -6.36
CA GLU A 66 4.91 4.60 -7.20
C GLU A 66 4.64 5.92 -7.93
N GLU A 67 3.46 6.05 -8.56
CA GLU A 67 3.02 7.26 -9.26
C GLU A 67 2.93 8.46 -8.30
N HIS A 68 2.30 8.27 -7.13
CA HIS A 68 2.09 9.34 -6.15
C HIS A 68 3.41 9.80 -5.50
N CYS A 69 4.25 8.84 -5.13
CA CYS A 69 5.50 9.09 -4.42
C CYS A 69 6.69 9.33 -5.36
N LYS A 70 6.49 9.21 -6.68
CA LYS A 70 7.53 9.32 -7.73
C LYS A 70 8.71 8.37 -7.46
N LEU A 71 8.38 7.13 -7.09
CA LEU A 71 9.38 6.10 -6.87
C LEU A 71 9.84 5.57 -8.23
N SER A 72 11.10 5.82 -8.58
CA SER A 72 11.81 5.16 -9.69
C SER A 72 12.20 3.75 -9.27
#